data_AF-A0A530XSY1-F1
#
_entry.id   AF-A0A530XSY1-F1
#
_cell.length_a   1.000
_cell.length_b   1.000
_cell.length_c   1.000
_cell.angle_alpha   90.00
_cell.angle_beta   90.00
_cell.angle_gamma   90.00
#
_symmetry.space_group_name_H-M   'P 1'
#
loop_
_entity.id
_entity.type
_entity.pdbx_description
1 polymer ?
#
loop_
_entity_poly.entity_id
_entity_poly.type
_entity_poly.pdbx_seq_one_letter_code
_entity_poly.pdbx_strand_id
1 'polypeptide(L)' 'MDYRRLGASGLKVPALSFGAGTFGGSGPLFGAWGNSDATEARRLVDI' A
#
# COMPACT_ATOMS: atom_id res chain seq x y z
N MET A 1 -5.61 2.72 -17.05
CA MET A 1 -5.34 1.87 -15.88
C MET A 1 -6.19 0.62 -16.01
N ASP A 2 -5.58 -0.57 -15.95
CA ASP A 2 -6.30 -1.84 -16.09
C ASP A 2 -6.99 -2.23 -14.79
N TYR A 3 -8.17 -2.84 -14.89
CA TYR A 3 -8.95 -3.32 -13.75
C TYR A 3 -9.33 -4.79 -13.91
N ARG A 4 -9.31 -5.55 -12.81
CA ARG A 4 -9.61 -6.98 -12.78
C ARG A 4 -10.58 -7.31 -11.65
N ARG A 5 -11.32 -8.41 -11.77
CA ARG A 5 -12.18 -8.90 -10.68
C ARG A 5 -11.32 -9.58 -9.63
N LEU A 6 -11.48 -9.21 -8.36
CA LEU A 6 -10.77 -9.84 -7.25
C LEU A 6 -11.48 -11.16 -6.88
N GLY A 7 -11.13 -12.24 -7.58
CA GLY A 7 -11.69 -13.57 -7.33
C GLY A 7 -13.22 -13.60 -7.35
N ALA A 8 -13.82 -14.14 -6.29
CA ALA A 8 -15.26 -14.22 -6.07
C ALA A 8 -15.82 -13.10 -5.18
N SER A 9 -15.03 -12.07 -4.83
CA SER A 9 -15.45 -11.01 -3.89
C SER A 9 -16.52 -10.05 -4.45
N GLY A 10 -16.78 -10.09 -5.75
CA GLY A 10 -17.61 -9.08 -6.44
C GLY A 10 -16.90 -7.74 -6.68
N LEU A 11 -15.69 -7.54 -6.15
CA LEU A 11 -14.92 -6.31 -6.32
C LEU A 11 -14.19 -6.27 -7.66
N LYS A 12 -14.17 -5.09 -8.29
CA LYS A 12 -13.34 -4.77 -9.46
C LYS A 12 -12.25 -3.79 -9.01
N VAL A 13 -10.99 -4.21 -9.08
CA VAL A 13 -9.83 -3.49 -8.52
C VAL A 13 -8.80 -3.18 -9.60
N PRO A 14 -7.95 -2.14 -9.45
CA PRO A 14 -6.82 -1.92 -10.34
C PRO A 14 -5.90 -3.15 -10.41
N ALA A 15 -5.29 -3.41 -11.56
CA ALA A 15 -4.30 -4.47 -11.72
C ALA A 15 -2.96 -4.16 -11.04
N LEU A 16 -2.73 -2.88 -10.71
CA LEU A 16 -1.57 -2.39 -9.97
C LEU A 16 -2.06 -1.79 -8.64
N SER A 17 -1.50 -2.26 -7.54
CA SER A 17 -1.81 -1.78 -6.18
C SER A 17 -0.62 -1.09 -5.55
N PHE A 18 -0.90 -0.13 -4.68
CA PHE A 18 0.10 0.54 -3.86
C PHE A 18 0.30 -0.20 -2.53
N GLY A 19 1.54 -0.58 -2.23
CA GLY A 19 1.91 -1.24 -0.97
C GLY A 19 2.34 -0.22 0.08
N ALA A 20 1.88 -0.39 1.32
CA ALA A 20 2.13 0.54 2.44
C ALA A 20 3.06 -0.03 3.52
N GLY A 21 3.91 -1.01 3.18
CA GLY A 21 4.71 -1.77 4.16
C GLY A 21 5.77 -0.94 4.91
N THR A 22 6.13 0.23 4.40
CA THR A 22 7.09 1.16 5.05
C THR A 22 6.42 2.21 5.92
N PHE A 23 5.09 2.34 5.87
CA PHE A 23 4.37 3.41 6.58
C PHE A 23 4.29 3.05 8.06
N GLY A 24 4.94 3.85 8.92
CA GLY A 24 5.03 3.57 10.35
C GLY A 24 5.70 2.22 10.66
N GLY A 25 6.59 1.75 9.78
CA GLY A 25 7.19 0.42 9.88
C GLY A 25 7.91 0.22 11.21
N SER A 26 7.54 -0.86 11.89
CA SER A 26 8.02 -1.21 13.23
C SER A 26 8.13 -2.73 13.40
N GLY A 27 8.83 -3.15 14.46
CA GLY A 27 9.10 -4.55 14.74
C GLY A 27 10.01 -5.23 13.71
N PRO A 28 10.26 -6.55 13.85
CA PRO A 28 11.26 -7.27 13.05
C PRO A 28 10.92 -7.37 11.56
N LEU A 29 9.63 -7.37 11.21
CA LEU A 29 9.20 -7.48 9.82
C LEU A 29 9.19 -6.10 9.15
N PHE A 30 8.28 -5.20 9.53
CA PHE A 30 8.06 -3.94 8.80
C PHE A 30 9.17 -2.91 9.02
N GLY A 31 9.79 -2.89 10.21
CA GLY A 31 10.94 -2.02 10.48
C GLY A 31 12.15 -2.30 9.58
N ALA A 32 12.26 -3.50 9.00
CA ALA A 32 13.31 -3.83 8.05
C ALA A 32 13.11 -3.22 6.64
N TRP A 33 11.89 -2.77 6.31
CA TRP A 33 11.56 -2.21 4.99
C TRP A 33 11.55 -0.68 4.96
N GLY A 34 11.40 -0.02 6.11
CA GLY A 34 11.39 1.43 6.26
C GLY A 34 10.45 1.90 7.36
N ASN A 35 10.49 3.20 7.70
CA ASN A 35 9.61 3.81 8.69
C ASN A 35 9.20 5.23 8.27
N SER A 36 8.50 5.33 7.13
CA SER A 36 7.93 6.59 6.66
C SER A 36 6.89 7.09 7.64
N ASP A 37 7.05 8.34 8.07
CA ASP A 37 6.11 8.95 9.00
C ASP A 37 4.77 9.30 8.32
N ALA A 38 3.80 9.76 9.11
CA ALA A 38 2.46 10.08 8.61
C ALA A 38 2.48 11.20 7.55
N THR A 39 3.43 12.14 7.61
CA THR A 39 3.52 13.25 6.65
C THR A 39 4.04 12.73 5.31
N GLU A 40 5.08 11.92 5.32
CA GLU A 40 5.65 11.30 4.12
C GLU A 40 4.64 10.34 3.47
N ALA A 41 4.06 9.44 4.27
CA ALA A 41 3.06 8.48 3.81
C ALA A 41 1.87 9.17 3.12
N ARG A 42 1.40 10.30 3.68
CA ARG A 42 0.31 11.08 3.09
C ARG A 42 0.69 11.62 1.71
N ARG A 43 1.89 12.18 1.55
CA ARG A 43 2.34 12.68 0.24
C ARG A 43 2.41 11.59 -0.82
N LEU A 44 2.71 10.35 -0.44
CA LEU A 44 2.79 9.21 -1.36
C LEU A 44 1.41 8.71 -1.81
N VAL A 45 0.40 8.76 -0.93
CA VAL A 45 -0.98 8.33 -1.27
C VAL A 45 -1.74 9.40 -2.05
N ASP A 46 -1.38 10.67 -1.87
CA ASP A 46 -2.02 11.80 -2.57
C ASP A 46 -1.64 11.90 -4.07
N ILE A 47 -0.83 10.98 -4.62
CA ILE A 47 -0.39 10.92 -6.04
C ILE A 47 -1.40 10.15 -6.90
#